data_AF-A0A814AAF8-F1
#
_entry.id   AF-A0A814AAF8-F1
#
_cell.length_a   1.000
_cell.length_b   1.000
_cell.length_c   1.000
_cell.angle_alpha   90.00
_cell.angle_beta   90.00
_cell.angle_gamma   90.00
#
_symmetry.space_group_name_H-M   'P 1'
#
loop_
_entity.id
_entity.type
_entity.pdbx_description
1 polymer ?
#
loop_
_entity_poly.entity_id
_entity_poly.type
_entity_poly.pdbx_seq_one_letter_code
_entity_poly.pdbx_strand_id
1 'polypeptide(L)'
;MNEDKFSFINKLKPNEAIRLAKETTDIDLIIGLTKHPDPMVRKKSLVEICPCRVKSNIDQFWQRVFEMINDESPLVRAQVLHTLCDGSPKHLEYRVALALEDFNIDSDPEIRRRAHKVLSSYNRTGKWNIL
;
A
#
# COMPACT_ATOMS: atom_id res chain seq x y z
N MET A 1 13.79 -3.17 -14.03
CA MET A 1 12.63 -3.91 -14.58
C MET A 1 12.55 -3.63 -16.08
N ASN A 2 12.54 -4.66 -16.94
CA ASN A 2 12.48 -4.49 -18.40
C ASN A 2 11.14 -3.88 -18.83
N GLU A 3 11.16 -2.95 -19.79
CA GLU A 3 9.95 -2.31 -20.36
C GLU A 3 8.93 -3.34 -20.86
N ASP A 4 9.40 -4.47 -21.38
CA ASP A 4 8.56 -5.57 -21.87
C ASP A 4 7.66 -6.19 -20.80
N LYS A 5 8.16 -6.37 -19.56
CA LYS A 5 7.36 -6.92 -18.46
C LYS A 5 6.22 -5.96 -18.09
N PHE A 6 6.46 -4.65 -18.13
CA PHE A 6 5.45 -3.64 -17.82
C PHE A 6 4.37 -3.56 -18.91
N SER A 7 4.79 -3.61 -20.18
CA SER A 7 3.89 -3.66 -21.34
C SER A 7 2.95 -4.87 -21.29
N PHE A 8 3.45 -6.03 -20.84
CA PHE A 8 2.63 -7.22 -20.62
C PHE A 8 1.59 -7.03 -19.51
N ILE A 9 2.00 -6.54 -18.34
CA ILE A 9 1.10 -6.36 -17.18
C ILE A 9 -0.10 -5.47 -17.53
N ASN A 10 0.13 -4.35 -18.21
CA ASN A 10 -0.94 -3.40 -18.55
C ASN A 10 -1.96 -3.94 -19.56
N LYS A 11 -1.65 -5.04 -20.26
CA LYS A 11 -2.54 -5.68 -21.23
C LYS A 11 -3.37 -6.81 -20.61
N LEU A 12 -3.07 -7.21 -19.37
CA LEU A 12 -3.83 -8.25 -18.68
C LEU A 12 -5.24 -7.74 -18.35
N LYS A 13 -6.22 -8.63 -18.43
CA LYS A 13 -7.54 -8.32 -17.87
C LYS A 13 -7.44 -8.22 -16.35
N PRO A 14 -8.25 -7.39 -15.68
CA PRO A 14 -8.17 -7.21 -14.22
C PRO A 14 -8.20 -8.52 -13.43
N ASN A 15 -9.06 -9.47 -13.82
CA ASN A 15 -9.14 -10.78 -13.16
C ASN A 15 -7.87 -11.62 -13.31
N GLU A 16 -7.21 -11.55 -14.47
CA GLU A 16 -5.95 -12.25 -14.75
C GLU A 16 -4.80 -11.63 -13.96
N ALA A 17 -4.72 -10.30 -13.94
CA ALA A 17 -3.72 -9.56 -13.19
C ALA A 17 -3.86 -9.79 -11.67
N ILE A 18 -5.09 -9.80 -11.14
CA ILE A 18 -5.36 -10.10 -9.73
C ILE A 18 -4.97 -11.55 -9.40
N ARG A 19 -5.27 -12.51 -10.28
CA ARG A 19 -4.85 -13.91 -10.08
C ARG A 19 -3.34 -14.01 -10.06
N LEU A 20 -2.66 -13.38 -11.02
CA LEU A 20 -1.21 -13.37 -11.12
C LEU A 20 -0.56 -12.78 -9.85
N ALA A 21 -1.10 -11.67 -9.32
CA ALA A 21 -0.60 -11.04 -8.09
C ALA A 21 -0.60 -12.02 -6.90
N LYS A 22 -1.62 -12.87 -6.79
CA LYS A 22 -1.79 -13.81 -5.66
C LYS A 22 -0.91 -15.05 -5.77
N GLU A 23 -0.60 -15.47 -6.99
CA GLU A 23 0.09 -16.74 -7.26
C GLU A 23 1.61 -16.56 -7.35
N THR A 24 2.07 -15.35 -7.69
CA THR A 24 3.50 -15.06 -7.84
C THR A 24 4.18 -14.71 -6.53
N THR A 25 5.47 -15.03 -6.44
CA THR A 25 6.39 -14.58 -5.39
C THR A 25 7.46 -13.62 -5.95
N ASP A 26 7.41 -13.30 -7.25
CA ASP A 26 8.34 -12.36 -7.89
C ASP A 26 7.99 -10.94 -7.42
N ILE A 27 8.88 -10.37 -6.61
CA ILE A 27 8.76 -9.02 -6.03
C ILE A 27 8.57 -7.96 -7.12
N ASP A 28 9.35 -8.02 -8.20
CA ASP A 28 9.28 -7.04 -9.29
C ASP A 28 7.93 -7.13 -10.01
N LEU A 29 7.40 -8.35 -10.18
CA LEU A 29 6.11 -8.58 -10.79
C LEU A 29 4.96 -8.04 -9.94
N ILE A 30 5.00 -8.28 -8.62
CA ILE A 30 4.00 -7.74 -7.67
C ILE A 30 4.03 -6.21 -7.71
N ILE A 31 5.22 -5.60 -7.64
CA ILE A 31 5.39 -4.14 -7.75
C ILE A 31 4.89 -3.64 -9.10
N GLY A 32 5.17 -4.35 -10.20
CA GLY A 32 4.66 -4.03 -11.52
C GLY A 32 3.13 -3.99 -11.57
N LEU A 33 2.45 -4.94 -10.92
CA LEU A 33 0.99 -5.00 -10.86
C LEU A 33 0.37 -3.86 -10.04
N THR A 34 1.09 -3.30 -9.07
CA THR A 34 0.63 -2.08 -8.34
C THR A 34 0.59 -0.81 -9.20
N LYS A 35 1.03 -0.87 -10.45
CA LYS A 35 1.01 0.22 -11.43
C LYS A 35 -0.04 0.01 -12.53
N HIS A 36 -0.84 -1.04 -12.42
CA HIS A 36 -1.88 -1.37 -13.39
C HIS A 36 -2.94 -0.25 -13.48
N PRO A 37 -3.51 0.03 -14.66
CA PRO A 37 -4.51 1.10 -14.84
C PRO A 37 -5.78 0.89 -14.02
N ASP A 38 -6.20 -0.37 -13.82
CA ASP A 38 -7.34 -0.70 -12.97
C ASP A 38 -7.01 -0.57 -11.46
N PRO A 39 -7.74 0.26 -10.69
CA PRO A 39 -7.47 0.49 -9.28
C PRO A 39 -7.70 -0.74 -8.40
N MET A 40 -8.60 -1.65 -8.79
CA MET A 40 -8.82 -2.90 -8.06
C MET A 40 -7.60 -3.81 -8.17
N VAL A 41 -6.95 -3.86 -9.34
CA VAL A 41 -5.68 -4.59 -9.51
C VAL A 41 -4.63 -3.98 -8.59
N ARG A 42 -4.45 -2.65 -8.62
CA ARG A 42 -3.48 -1.97 -7.74
C ARG A 42 -3.73 -2.28 -6.27
N LYS A 43 -4.98 -2.17 -5.83
CA LYS A 43 -5.41 -2.48 -4.46
C LYS A 43 -5.10 -3.91 -4.07
N LYS A 44 -5.42 -4.89 -4.93
CA LYS A 44 -5.20 -6.32 -4.65
C LYS A 44 -3.72 -6.68 -4.65
N SER A 45 -2.92 -6.11 -5.53
CA SER A 45 -1.47 -6.27 -5.50
C SER A 45 -0.85 -5.66 -4.24
N LEU A 46 -1.37 -4.52 -3.76
CA LEU A 46 -0.93 -3.90 -2.51
C LEU A 46 -1.25 -4.76 -1.27
N VAL A 47 -2.34 -5.55 -1.30
CA VAL A 47 -2.62 -6.55 -0.26
C VAL A 47 -1.52 -7.62 -0.20
N GLU A 48 -1.02 -8.06 -1.35
CA GLU A 48 0.07 -9.04 -1.40
C GLU A 48 1.42 -8.48 -0.95
N ILE A 49 1.53 -7.16 -0.80
CA ILE A 49 2.69 -6.44 -0.23
C ILE A 49 2.56 -6.24 1.29
N CYS A 50 1.35 -6.37 1.86
CA CYS A 50 1.06 -6.01 3.24
C CYS A 50 1.81 -6.91 4.25
N PRO A 51 2.33 -6.38 5.38
CA PRO A 51 3.05 -7.20 6.36
C PRO A 51 2.25 -8.36 6.94
N CYS A 52 0.93 -8.23 7.10
CA CYS A 52 0.07 -9.36 7.49
C CYS A 52 0.15 -10.55 6.52
N ARG A 53 0.49 -10.30 5.25
CA ARG A 53 0.64 -11.29 4.19
C ARG A 53 2.08 -11.75 4.04
N VAL A 54 3.00 -10.80 3.86
CA VAL A 54 4.41 -11.04 3.52
C VAL A 54 5.21 -11.54 4.72
N LYS A 55 4.90 -11.06 5.93
CA LYS A 55 5.59 -11.39 7.19
C LYS A 55 7.12 -11.21 7.11
N SER A 56 7.58 -10.31 6.25
CA SER A 56 8.99 -9.99 6.04
C SER A 56 9.15 -8.49 5.81
N ASN A 57 10.30 -7.94 6.18
CA ASN A 57 10.64 -6.55 5.91
C ASN A 57 11.36 -6.45 4.56
N ILE A 58 10.65 -6.02 3.52
CA ILE A 58 11.17 -5.87 2.16
C ILE A 58 11.18 -4.39 1.79
N ASP A 59 12.36 -3.80 1.64
CA ASP A 59 12.50 -2.35 1.43
C ASP A 59 11.81 -1.87 0.14
N GLN A 60 11.86 -2.67 -0.92
CA GLN A 60 11.22 -2.35 -2.21
C GLN A 60 9.70 -2.24 -2.08
N PHE A 61 9.10 -3.09 -1.24
CA PHE A 61 7.68 -3.07 -0.93
C PHE A 61 7.31 -1.80 -0.17
N TRP A 62 8.05 -1.44 0.87
CA TRP A 62 7.79 -0.19 1.59
C TRP A 62 7.96 1.03 0.71
N GLN A 63 9.02 1.07 -0.10
CA GLN A 63 9.22 2.16 -1.04
C GLN A 63 8.02 2.30 -1.97
N ARG A 64 7.49 1.18 -2.49
CA ARG A 64 6.30 1.21 -3.33
C ARG A 64 5.04 1.66 -2.57
N VAL A 65 4.83 1.23 -1.33
CA VAL A 65 3.70 1.66 -0.50
C VAL A 65 3.71 3.19 -0.34
N PHE A 66 4.86 3.80 -0.07
CA PHE A 66 4.98 5.26 0.06
C PHE A 66 4.71 6.01 -1.24
N GLU A 67 5.12 5.46 -2.40
CA GLU A 67 4.79 6.05 -3.72
C GLU A 67 3.27 6.09 -3.99
N MET A 68 2.49 5.25 -3.31
CA MET A 68 1.06 5.09 -3.54
C MET A 68 0.17 5.93 -2.59
N ILE A 69 0.76 6.72 -1.69
CA ILE A 69 0.00 7.57 -0.74
C ILE A 69 -1.03 8.44 -1.46
N ASN A 70 -0.66 9.00 -2.61
CA ASN A 70 -1.48 9.90 -3.42
C ASN A 70 -2.16 9.20 -4.60
N ASP A 71 -2.39 7.89 -4.53
CA ASP A 71 -3.12 7.19 -5.60
C ASP A 71 -4.49 7.85 -5.84
N GLU A 72 -4.87 8.00 -7.11
CA GLU A 72 -6.14 8.62 -7.51
C GLU A 72 -7.35 7.94 -6.86
N SER A 73 -7.27 6.62 -6.63
CA SER A 73 -8.38 5.83 -6.11
C SER A 73 -8.39 5.84 -4.58
N PRO A 74 -9.49 6.26 -3.93
CA PRO A 74 -9.61 6.16 -2.48
C PRO A 74 -9.52 4.71 -1.98
N LEU A 75 -9.91 3.72 -2.80
CA LEU A 75 -9.76 2.31 -2.47
C LEU A 75 -8.30 1.88 -2.29
N VAL A 76 -7.41 2.45 -3.10
CA VAL A 76 -5.97 2.18 -3.04
C VAL A 76 -5.36 2.93 -1.86
N ARG A 77 -5.67 4.23 -1.70
CA ARG A 77 -5.19 5.03 -0.56
C ARG A 77 -5.60 4.43 0.79
N ALA A 78 -6.84 3.95 0.91
CA ALA A 78 -7.33 3.28 2.11
C ALA A 78 -6.56 1.98 2.43
N GLN A 79 -6.06 1.29 1.40
CA GLN A 79 -5.21 0.11 1.56
C GLN A 79 -3.76 0.49 1.91
N VAL A 80 -3.22 1.57 1.35
CA VAL A 80 -1.91 2.13 1.76
C VAL A 80 -1.91 2.47 3.24
N LEU A 81 -2.92 3.21 3.70
CA LEU A 81 -3.08 3.54 5.11
C LEU A 81 -3.10 2.28 6.00
N HIS A 82 -3.84 1.25 5.62
CA HIS A 82 -3.84 -0.02 6.34
C HIS A 82 -2.43 -0.61 6.40
N THR A 83 -1.77 -0.76 5.27
CA THR A 83 -0.43 -1.36 5.18
C THR A 83 0.61 -0.63 6.02
N LEU A 84 0.57 0.70 6.07
CA LEU A 84 1.48 1.49 6.91
C LEU A 84 1.21 1.30 8.42
N CYS A 85 -0.02 0.95 8.79
CA CYS A 85 -0.45 0.80 10.18
C CYS A 85 -0.67 -0.67 10.59
N ASP A 86 -0.21 -1.63 9.78
CA ASP A 86 -0.39 -3.07 9.96
C ASP A 86 0.98 -3.76 10.12
N GLY A 87 1.88 -3.16 10.91
CA GLY A 87 3.18 -3.73 11.24
C GLY A 87 4.36 -3.13 10.49
N SER A 88 4.29 -1.85 10.10
CA SER A 88 5.48 -1.18 9.54
C SER A 88 6.63 -1.13 10.54
N PRO A 89 7.88 -1.32 10.09
CA PRO A 89 9.05 -1.41 10.95
C PRO A 89 9.41 -0.05 11.57
N LYS A 90 10.01 -0.08 12.77
CA LYS A 90 10.34 1.13 13.54
C LYS A 90 11.21 2.14 12.79
N HIS A 91 12.14 1.67 11.95
CA HIS A 91 13.01 2.59 11.20
C HIS A 91 12.27 3.45 10.17
N LEU A 92 10.99 3.13 9.87
CA LEU A 92 10.13 3.93 8.98
C LEU A 92 9.20 4.88 9.75
N GLU A 93 9.23 4.90 11.08
CA GLU A 93 8.30 5.65 11.94
C GLU A 93 8.08 7.10 11.48
N TYR A 94 9.16 7.83 11.21
CA TYR A 94 9.07 9.22 10.76
C TYR A 94 8.31 9.36 9.43
N ARG A 95 8.57 8.49 8.45
CA ARG A 95 7.87 8.50 7.16
C ARG A 95 6.40 8.10 7.31
N VAL A 96 6.11 7.16 8.21
CA VAL A 96 4.73 6.74 8.52
C VAL A 96 3.96 7.89 9.17
N ALA A 97 4.57 8.60 10.12
CA ALA A 97 3.95 9.76 10.76
C ALA A 97 3.60 10.86 9.75
N LEU A 98 4.52 11.19 8.82
CA LEU A 98 4.23 12.15 7.75
C LEU A 98 3.07 11.70 6.85
N ALA A 99 3.06 10.43 6.45
CA ALA A 99 1.97 9.88 5.64
C ALA A 99 0.62 9.92 6.37
N LEU A 100 0.61 9.71 7.69
CA LEU A 100 -0.60 9.81 8.50
C LEU A 100 -1.16 11.23 8.55
N GLU A 101 -0.30 12.26 8.61
CA GLU A 101 -0.73 13.66 8.52
C GLU A 101 -1.38 13.94 7.15
N ASP A 102 -0.80 13.44 6.06
CA ASP A 102 -1.40 13.56 4.72
C ASP A 102 -2.78 12.88 4.67
N PHE A 103 -2.90 11.66 5.21
CA PHE A 103 -4.19 10.96 5.24
C PHE A 103 -5.22 11.62 6.18
N ASN A 104 -4.78 12.36 7.19
CA ASN A 104 -5.67 13.08 8.12
C ASN A 104 -6.43 14.23 7.43
N ILE A 105 -5.98 14.65 6.24
CA ILE A 105 -6.65 15.64 5.38
C ILE A 105 -7.09 15.07 4.02
N ASP A 106 -7.06 13.74 3.83
CA ASP A 106 -7.50 13.06 2.60
C ASP A 106 -8.90 13.53 2.16
N SER A 107 -9.22 13.53 0.86
CA SER A 107 -10.58 13.89 0.41
C SER A 107 -11.65 12.89 0.84
N ASP A 108 -11.28 11.64 1.07
CA ASP A 108 -12.18 10.59 1.55
C ASP A 108 -12.38 10.66 3.07
N PRO A 109 -13.63 10.83 3.56
CA PRO A 109 -13.91 10.99 4.99
C PRO A 109 -13.62 9.74 5.84
N GLU A 110 -13.65 8.54 5.25
CA GLU A 110 -13.33 7.32 5.98
C GLU A 110 -11.81 7.19 6.17
N ILE A 111 -11.02 7.53 5.16
CA ILE A 111 -9.55 7.58 5.25
C ILE A 111 -9.14 8.59 6.33
N ARG A 112 -9.69 9.83 6.28
CA ARG A 112 -9.42 10.84 7.31
C ARG A 112 -9.71 10.35 8.72
N ARG A 113 -10.87 9.72 8.93
CA ARG A 113 -11.28 9.21 10.25
C ARG A 113 -10.32 8.13 10.75
N ARG A 114 -9.90 7.22 9.88
CA ARG A 114 -8.95 6.15 10.22
C ARG A 114 -7.57 6.72 10.55
N ALA A 115 -7.06 7.66 9.76
CA ALA A 115 -5.79 8.34 10.02
C ALA A 115 -5.83 9.11 11.34
N HIS A 116 -6.91 9.86 11.60
CA HIS A 116 -7.10 10.56 12.86
C HIS A 116 -7.05 9.64 14.08
N LYS A 117 -7.70 8.47 14.00
CA LYS A 117 -7.64 7.44 15.04
C LYS A 117 -6.22 6.96 15.29
N VAL A 118 -5.46 6.71 14.23
CA VAL A 118 -4.05 6.24 14.34
C VAL A 118 -3.17 7.33 14.94
N LEU A 119 -3.24 8.58 14.45
CA LEU A 119 -2.50 9.72 15.02
C LEU A 119 -2.82 9.92 16.50
N SER A 120 -4.09 9.82 16.89
CA SER A 120 -4.50 9.92 18.30
C SER A 120 -3.88 8.82 19.18
N SER A 121 -3.78 7.59 18.65
CA SER A 121 -3.08 6.49 19.33
C SER A 121 -1.58 6.76 19.42
N TYR A 122 -0.97 7.19 18.32
CA TYR A 122 0.45 7.48 18.22
C TYR A 122 0.86 8.59 19.18
N ASN A 123 0.16 9.72 19.20
CA ASN A 123 0.45 10.85 20.09
C ASN A 123 0.32 10.48 21.57
N ARG A 124 -0.59 9.56 21.92
CA ARG A 124 -0.81 9.13 23.31
C ARG A 124 0.14 8.03 23.77
N THR A 125 0.58 7.15 22.87
CA THR A 125 1.22 5.87 23.25
C THR A 125 2.49 5.54 22.49
N GLY A 126 2.85 6.30 21.46
CA GLY A 126 3.90 5.98 20.50
C GLY A 126 3.58 4.81 19.56
N LYS A 127 2.34 4.30 19.56
CA LYS A 127 1.94 3.14 18.74
C LYS A 127 1.02 3.55 17.58
N TRP A 128 1.47 3.30 16.36
CA TRP A 128 0.70 3.52 15.12
C TRP A 128 0.18 2.22 14.48
N ASN A 129 0.81 1.07 14.76
CA ASN A 129 0.41 -0.23 14.22
C ASN A 129 -0.86 -0.75 14.95
N ILE A 130 -2.02 -0.19 14.63
CA ILE A 130 -3.30 -0.45 15.31
C ILE A 130 -4.49 -0.66 14.36
N LEU A 131 -4.23 -0.85 13.07
CA LEU A 131 -5.24 -1.11 12.04
C LEU A 131 -5.25 -2.56 11.57
#